data_AF-A0AAJ0A921-F1
#
_entry.id   AF-A0AAJ0A921-F1
#
_cell.length_a   1.000
_cell.length_b   1.000
_cell.length_c   1.000
_cell.angle_alpha   90.00
_cell.angle_beta   90.00
_cell.angle_gamma   90.00
#
_symmetry.space_group_name_H-M   'P 1'
#
loop_
_entity.id
_entity.type
_entity.pdbx_description
1 polymer ?
#
loop_
_entity_poly.entity_id
_entity_poly.type
_entity_poly.pdbx_seq_one_letter_code
_entity_poly.pdbx_strand_id
1 'polypeptide(L)'
;MTDSTQWTRVLQLVNLLGVTHLAGYQFGTDKITMHSILELNDKDTIVKLWFRGWDFGRVYGPAMVVGTAAVFGFLAWNDGIASPAFPFNLAAGLLMGVVGPYTHFRVFPINDKLLEEHRIVIKAEKTDERPGGASLEAVREWAADWKRLDIHRQLLAYLAAGAGLMAVLRS
;
A
#
# COMPACT_ATOMS: atom_id res chain seq x y z
N MET A 1 -28.58 -14.70 22.01
CA MET A 1 -28.40 -13.79 20.85
C MET A 1 -27.63 -12.51 21.21
N THR A 2 -26.88 -12.48 22.31
CA THR A 2 -26.11 -11.30 22.77
C THR A 2 -24.62 -11.34 22.39
N ASP A 3 -24.08 -12.51 22.00
CA ASP A 3 -22.67 -12.66 21.63
C ASP A 3 -22.34 -12.19 20.21
N SER A 4 -23.19 -12.48 19.22
CA SER A 4 -22.88 -12.22 17.80
C SER A 4 -22.62 -10.74 17.49
N THR A 5 -23.34 -9.84 18.16
CA THR A 5 -23.24 -8.39 17.97
C THR A 5 -21.97 -7.78 18.58
N GLN A 6 -21.39 -8.41 19.60
CA GLN A 6 -20.16 -7.92 20.22
C GLN A 6 -18.93 -8.24 19.36
N TRP A 7 -18.84 -9.45 18.82
CA TRP A 7 -17.70 -9.85 17.99
C TRP A 7 -17.65 -9.12 16.65
N THR A 8 -18.79 -8.82 16.02
CA THR A 8 -18.82 -8.04 14.76
C THR A 8 -18.37 -6.60 14.98
N ARG A 9 -18.76 -5.96 16.09
CA ARG A 9 -18.24 -4.63 16.46
C ARG A 9 -16.74 -4.64 16.73
N VAL A 10 -16.24 -5.64 17.44
CA VAL A 10 -14.79 -5.79 17.65
C VAL A 10 -14.08 -5.94 16.31
N LEU A 11 -14.60 -6.78 15.42
CA LEU A 11 -14.03 -6.99 14.09
C LEU A 11 -14.02 -5.71 13.25
N GLN A 12 -15.13 -4.94 13.25
CA GLN A 12 -15.22 -3.65 12.58
C GLN A 12 -14.15 -2.67 13.08
N LEU A 13 -14.00 -2.53 14.40
CA LEU A 13 -13.03 -1.61 15.01
C LEU A 13 -11.58 -2.04 14.73
N VAL A 14 -11.28 -3.34 14.86
CA VAL A 14 -9.95 -3.88 14.56
C VAL A 14 -9.61 -3.65 13.08
N ASN A 15 -10.56 -3.87 12.17
CA ASN A 15 -10.35 -3.65 10.75
C ASN A 15 -10.17 -2.16 10.42
N LEU A 16 -10.96 -1.28 11.05
CA LEU A 16 -10.83 0.16 10.92
C LEU A 16 -9.45 0.65 11.40
N LEU A 17 -8.95 0.12 12.52
CA LEU A 17 -7.60 0.40 13.00
C LEU A 17 -6.55 -0.11 12.01
N GLY A 18 -6.74 -1.30 11.45
CA GLY A 18 -5.85 -1.89 10.44
C GLY A 18 -5.73 -1.02 9.18
N VAL A 19 -6.85 -0.60 8.59
CA VAL A 19 -6.84 0.24 7.39
C VAL A 19 -6.31 1.64 7.69
N THR A 20 -6.62 2.21 8.87
CA THR A 20 -6.09 3.52 9.29
C THR A 20 -4.58 3.47 9.53
N HIS A 21 -4.09 2.39 10.12
CA HIS A 21 -2.66 2.15 10.29
C HIS A 21 -1.96 2.03 8.93
N LEU A 22 -2.52 1.27 7.98
CA LEU A 22 -1.98 1.17 6.62
C LEU A 22 -1.90 2.54 5.95
N ALA A 23 -2.96 3.35 6.06
CA ALA A 23 -3.02 4.73 5.60
C ALA A 23 -1.87 5.58 6.19
N GLY A 24 -1.64 5.51 7.50
CA GLY A 24 -0.54 6.21 8.18
C GLY A 24 0.85 5.71 7.76
N TYR A 25 1.01 4.39 7.60
CA TYR A 25 2.24 3.77 7.08
C TYR A 25 2.58 4.30 5.68
N GLN A 26 1.60 4.36 4.78
CA GLN A 26 1.82 4.86 3.44
C GLN A 26 2.08 6.37 3.41
N PHE A 27 1.43 7.17 4.27
CA PHE A 27 1.74 8.58 4.45
C PHE A 27 3.22 8.79 4.79
N GLY A 28 3.73 8.06 5.79
CA GLY A 28 5.13 8.14 6.20
C GLY A 28 6.09 7.74 5.08
N THR A 29 5.75 6.68 4.35
CA THR A 29 6.52 6.23 3.18
C THR A 29 6.60 7.31 2.10
N ASP A 30 5.50 8.01 1.79
CA ASP A 30 5.46 9.03 0.74
C ASP A 30 6.09 10.37 1.15
N LYS A 31 5.68 10.92 2.30
CA LYS A 31 6.02 12.27 2.72
C LYS A 31 7.39 12.38 3.37
N ILE A 32 7.86 11.30 3.98
CA ILE A 32 9.14 11.28 4.66
C ILE A 32 10.13 10.50 3.80
N THR A 33 9.94 9.19 3.68
CA THR A 33 10.95 8.30 3.08
C THR A 33 11.20 8.61 1.61
N MET A 34 10.17 8.53 0.75
CA MET A 34 10.33 8.76 -0.68
C MET A 34 10.67 10.21 -1.01
N HIS A 35 10.21 11.17 -0.21
CA HIS A 35 10.62 12.56 -0.39
C HIS A 35 12.13 12.74 -0.18
N SER A 36 12.67 12.23 0.93
CA SER A 36 14.11 12.29 1.21
C SER A 36 14.94 11.50 0.19
N ILE A 37 14.46 10.33 -0.26
CA ILE A 37 15.15 9.53 -1.28
C ILE A 37 15.33 10.33 -2.58
N LEU A 38 14.32 11.07 -3.02
CA LEU A 38 14.38 11.80 -4.29
C LEU A 38 15.36 12.98 -4.27
N GLU A 39 15.72 13.49 -3.09
CA GLU A 39 16.69 14.58 -2.93
C GLU A 39 18.15 14.11 -2.99
N LEU A 40 18.40 12.80 -2.89
CA LEU A 40 19.75 12.23 -2.89
C LEU A 40 20.41 12.34 -4.27
N ASN A 41 21.70 12.66 -4.31
CA ASN A 41 22.51 12.78 -5.55
C ASN A 41 23.28 11.49 -5.90
N ASP A 42 23.01 10.39 -5.21
CA ASP A 42 23.68 9.10 -5.43
C ASP A 42 22.67 8.04 -5.83
N LYS A 43 22.84 7.47 -7.03
CA LYS A 43 21.86 6.54 -7.61
C LYS A 43 21.79 5.23 -6.83
N ASP A 44 22.94 4.74 -6.36
CA ASP A 44 23.05 3.46 -5.68
C ASP A 44 22.32 3.53 -4.33
N THR A 45 22.48 4.64 -3.59
CA THR A 45 21.77 4.90 -2.35
C THR A 45 20.26 5.03 -2.57
N ILE A 46 19.81 5.72 -3.63
CA ILE A 46 18.38 5.81 -3.97
C ILE A 46 17.77 4.42 -4.12
N VAL A 47 18.40 3.59 -4.95
CA VAL A 47 17.91 2.25 -5.29
C VAL A 47 17.88 1.34 -4.06
N LYS A 48 18.94 1.37 -3.23
CA LYS A 48 18.99 0.56 -1.99
C LYS A 48 17.95 0.99 -0.96
N LEU A 49 17.74 2.29 -0.77
CA LEU A 49 16.74 2.79 0.18
C LEU A 49 15.32 2.49 -0.30
N TRP A 50 15.06 2.66 -1.59
CA TRP A 50 13.79 2.23 -2.19
C TRP A 50 13.58 0.72 -2.02
N PHE A 51 14.60 -0.10 -2.31
CA PHE A 51 14.52 -1.55 -2.20
C PHE A 51 14.20 -2.00 -0.77
N ARG A 52 14.78 -1.38 0.25
CA ARG A 52 14.45 -1.68 1.66
C ARG A 52 12.95 -1.48 1.96
N GLY A 53 12.38 -0.38 1.48
CA GLY A 53 10.94 -0.13 1.61
C GLY A 53 10.10 -1.15 0.84
N TRP A 54 10.50 -1.45 -0.40
CA TRP A 54 9.83 -2.42 -1.25
C TRP A 54 9.88 -3.85 -0.69
N ASP A 55 11.01 -4.30 -0.15
CA ASP A 55 11.21 -5.66 0.36
C ASP A 55 10.34 -5.94 1.59
N PHE A 56 10.15 -4.94 2.44
CA PHE A 56 9.14 -5.02 3.51
C PHE A 56 7.71 -4.96 2.94
N GLY A 57 7.44 -3.98 2.08
CA GLY A 57 6.12 -3.69 1.53
C GLY A 57 5.53 -4.83 0.68
N ARG A 58 6.36 -5.63 -0.01
CA ARG A 58 5.88 -6.75 -0.84
C ARG A 58 5.27 -7.89 -0.04
N VAL A 59 5.62 -8.02 1.25
CA VAL A 59 5.04 -9.01 2.16
C VAL A 59 3.91 -8.37 2.96
N TYR A 60 4.17 -7.21 3.55
CA TYR A 60 3.23 -6.51 4.42
C TYR A 60 1.99 -6.00 3.68
N GLY A 61 2.18 -5.36 2.52
CA GLY A 61 1.13 -4.71 1.75
C GLY A 61 0.01 -5.65 1.32
N PRO A 62 0.30 -6.78 0.63
CA PRO A 62 -0.73 -7.74 0.24
C PRO A 62 -1.52 -8.29 1.42
N ALA A 63 -0.86 -8.61 2.54
CA ALA A 63 -1.53 -9.11 3.74
C ALA A 63 -2.54 -8.09 4.29
N MET A 64 -2.14 -6.83 4.41
CA MET A 64 -3.03 -5.76 4.88
C MET A 64 -4.17 -5.48 3.91
N VAL A 65 -3.88 -5.38 2.61
CA VAL A 65 -4.88 -5.06 1.58
C VAL A 65 -5.93 -6.17 1.47
N VAL A 66 -5.49 -7.42 1.32
CA VAL A 66 -6.40 -8.57 1.15
C VAL A 66 -7.17 -8.84 2.43
N GLY A 67 -6.49 -8.81 3.58
CA GLY A 67 -7.14 -9.02 4.89
C GLY A 67 -8.22 -7.98 5.15
N THR A 68 -7.91 -6.70 4.95
CA THR A 68 -8.86 -5.60 5.17
C THR A 68 -10.04 -5.68 4.20
N ALA A 69 -9.78 -5.94 2.92
CA ALA A 69 -10.82 -6.09 1.91
C ALA A 69 -11.77 -7.25 2.24
N ALA A 70 -11.23 -8.39 2.65
CA ALA A 70 -12.01 -9.58 3.01
C ALA A 70 -12.90 -9.31 4.23
N VAL A 71 -12.37 -8.65 5.26
CA VAL A 71 -13.15 -8.32 6.47
C VAL A 71 -14.27 -7.34 6.15
N PHE A 72 -14.01 -6.28 5.38
CA PHE A 72 -15.07 -5.36 4.95
C PHE A 72 -16.13 -6.04 4.08
N GLY A 73 -15.72 -6.91 3.16
CA GLY A 73 -16.65 -7.71 2.35
C GLY A 73 -17.51 -8.64 3.20
N PHE A 74 -16.92 -9.31 4.19
CA PHE A 74 -17.65 -10.14 5.14
C PHE A 74 -18.65 -9.33 5.97
N LEU A 75 -18.24 -8.16 6.49
CA LEU A 75 -19.11 -7.27 7.26
C LEU A 75 -20.28 -6.76 6.40
N ALA A 76 -20.04 -6.37 5.15
CA ALA A 76 -21.12 -6.00 4.23
C ALA A 76 -22.09 -7.15 4.01
N TRP A 77 -21.59 -8.36 3.76
CA TRP A 77 -22.44 -9.53 3.61
C TRP A 77 -23.27 -9.83 4.86
N ASN A 78 -22.66 -9.73 6.05
CA ASN A 78 -23.32 -9.95 7.33
C ASN A 78 -24.37 -8.88 7.67
N ASP A 79 -24.10 -7.61 7.34
CA ASP A 79 -25.03 -6.49 7.55
C ASP A 79 -26.31 -6.64 6.71
N GLY A 80 -26.18 -7.17 5.49
CA GLY A 80 -27.27 -7.31 4.52
C GLY A 80 -27.71 -5.98 3.91
N ILE A 81 -28.35 -6.03 2.73
CA ILE A 81 -28.68 -4.84 1.91
C ILE A 81 -29.59 -3.82 2.64
N ALA A 82 -30.38 -4.26 3.62
CA ALA A 82 -31.26 -3.39 4.39
C ALA A 82 -30.52 -2.54 5.45
N SER A 83 -29.27 -2.89 5.79
CA SER A 83 -28.50 -2.17 6.80
C SER A 83 -27.96 -0.83 6.27
N PRO A 84 -28.06 0.26 7.04
CA PRO A 84 -27.40 1.53 6.70
C PRO A 84 -25.87 1.44 6.58
N ALA A 85 -25.24 0.44 7.21
CA ALA A 85 -23.79 0.23 7.17
C ALA A 85 -23.33 -0.53 5.90
N PHE A 86 -24.22 -1.30 5.27
CA PHE A 86 -23.94 -2.12 4.09
C PHE A 86 -23.18 -1.39 2.97
N PRO A 87 -23.67 -0.25 2.43
CA PRO A 87 -23.01 0.40 1.30
C PRO A 87 -21.60 0.88 1.64
N PHE A 88 -21.35 1.22 2.91
CA PHE A 88 -20.06 1.70 3.37
C PHE A 88 -19.05 0.56 3.55
N ASN A 89 -19.47 -0.56 4.17
CA ASN A 89 -18.63 -1.76 4.25
C ASN A 89 -18.31 -2.32 2.85
N LEU A 90 -19.29 -2.35 1.95
CA LEU A 90 -19.08 -2.80 0.57
C LEU A 90 -18.09 -1.88 -0.17
N ALA A 91 -18.27 -0.56 -0.08
CA ALA A 91 -17.37 0.41 -0.69
C ALA A 91 -15.94 0.28 -0.16
N ALA A 92 -15.76 0.15 1.16
CA ALA A 92 -14.45 -0.03 1.77
C ALA A 92 -13.77 -1.32 1.28
N GLY A 93 -14.51 -2.43 1.20
CA GLY A 93 -14.03 -3.70 0.67
C GLY A 93 -13.59 -3.62 -0.78
N LEU A 94 -14.40 -2.99 -1.64
CA LEU A 94 -14.08 -2.79 -3.07
C LEU A 94 -12.87 -1.87 -3.26
N LEU A 95 -12.78 -0.76 -2.53
CA LEU A 95 -11.66 0.17 -2.61
C LEU A 95 -10.33 -0.52 -2.26
N MET A 96 -10.31 -1.30 -1.18
CA MET A 96 -9.15 -2.10 -0.83
C MET A 96 -8.88 -3.20 -1.86
N GLY A 97 -9.93 -3.89 -2.34
CA GLY A 97 -9.81 -4.92 -3.37
C GLY A 97 -9.16 -4.42 -4.67
N VAL A 98 -9.48 -3.19 -5.10
CA VAL A 98 -8.93 -2.56 -6.31
C VAL A 98 -7.42 -2.25 -6.19
N VAL A 99 -6.88 -2.10 -4.98
CA VAL A 99 -5.45 -1.84 -4.77
C VAL A 99 -4.59 -2.95 -5.38
N GLY A 100 -5.03 -4.21 -5.31
CA GLY A 100 -4.32 -5.37 -5.87
C GLY A 100 -4.13 -5.26 -7.39
N PRO A 101 -5.22 -5.26 -8.19
CA PRO A 101 -5.14 -5.07 -9.64
C PRO A 101 -4.40 -3.78 -10.04
N TYR A 102 -4.67 -2.66 -9.36
CA TYR A 102 -3.97 -1.41 -9.63
C TYR A 102 -2.45 -1.56 -9.45
N THR A 103 -2.02 -2.19 -8.36
CA THR A 103 -0.60 -2.44 -8.07
C THR A 103 0.03 -3.31 -9.16
N HIS A 104 -0.65 -4.38 -9.57
CA HIS A 104 -0.16 -5.29 -10.59
C HIS A 104 0.04 -4.60 -11.93
N PHE A 105 -0.97 -3.86 -12.41
CA PHE A 105 -0.92 -3.27 -13.76
C PHE A 105 -0.15 -1.96 -13.85
N ARG A 106 -0.03 -1.20 -12.75
CA ARG A 106 0.58 0.13 -12.78
C ARG A 106 1.91 0.21 -12.07
N VAL A 107 2.06 -0.45 -10.92
CA VAL A 107 3.24 -0.31 -10.06
C VAL A 107 4.32 -1.33 -10.39
N PHE A 108 3.95 -2.58 -10.70
CA PHE A 108 4.94 -3.63 -11.00
C PHE A 108 5.90 -3.28 -12.14
N PRO A 109 5.46 -2.67 -13.27
CA PRO A 109 6.38 -2.26 -14.33
C PRO A 109 7.48 -1.29 -13.87
N ILE A 110 7.20 -0.45 -12.86
CA ILE A 110 8.20 0.46 -12.28
C ILE A 110 9.07 -0.28 -11.25
N ASN A 111 8.48 -1.18 -10.45
CA ASN A 111 9.24 -2.04 -9.55
C ASN A 111 10.28 -2.85 -10.33
N ASP A 112 9.92 -3.44 -11.47
CA ASP A 112 10.81 -4.29 -12.25
C ASP A 112 12.06 -3.53 -12.72
N LYS A 113 11.92 -2.26 -13.13
CA LYS A 113 13.05 -1.38 -13.49
C LYS A 113 13.98 -1.12 -12.30
N LEU A 114 13.41 -0.76 -11.16
CA LEU A 114 14.17 -0.44 -9.95
C LEU A 114 14.81 -1.70 -9.32
N LEU A 115 14.16 -2.87 -9.44
CA LEU A 115 14.70 -4.17 -9.01
C LEU A 115 15.88 -4.60 -9.88
N GLU A 116 15.78 -4.42 -11.19
CA GLU A 116 16.88 -4.73 -12.09
C GLU A 116 18.09 -3.82 -11.78
N GLU A 117 17.88 -2.51 -11.62
CA GLU A 117 18.97 -1.61 -11.23
C GLU A 117 19.54 -2.00 -9.86
N HIS A 118 18.71 -2.38 -8.89
CA HIS A 118 19.18 -2.88 -7.59
C HIS A 118 20.07 -4.12 -7.74
N ARG A 119 19.67 -5.06 -8.61
CA ARG A 119 20.47 -6.26 -8.90
C ARG A 119 21.84 -5.88 -9.47
N ILE A 120 21.88 -4.89 -10.37
CA ILE A 120 23.13 -4.43 -10.98
C ILE A 120 24.03 -3.76 -9.94
N VAL A 121 23.49 -2.86 -9.11
CA VAL A 121 24.22 -2.19 -8.02
C VAL A 121 24.83 -3.22 -7.07
N ILE A 122 24.03 -4.18 -6.58
CA ILE A 122 24.51 -5.22 -5.66
C ILE A 122 25.56 -6.13 -6.32
N LYS A 123 25.47 -6.38 -7.62
CA LYS A 123 26.47 -7.18 -8.35
C LYS A 123 27.79 -6.43 -8.44
N ALA A 124 27.75 -5.16 -8.83
CA ALA A 124 28.93 -4.31 -8.96
C ALA A 124 29.71 -4.18 -7.64
N GLU A 125 29.00 -4.04 -6.51
CA GLU A 125 29.62 -4.02 -5.18
C GLU A 125 30.35 -5.32 -4.83
N LYS A 126 29.87 -6.47 -5.32
CA LYS A 126 30.49 -7.77 -5.08
C LYS A 126 31.70 -8.01 -5.97
N THR A 127 31.73 -7.43 -7.16
CA THR A 127 32.79 -7.64 -8.16
C THR A 127 33.83 -6.53 -8.17
N ASP A 128 33.66 -5.49 -7.34
CA ASP A 128 34.47 -4.26 -7.33
C ASP A 128 34.51 -3.57 -8.71
N GLU A 129 33.45 -3.78 -9.50
CA GLU A 129 33.26 -3.16 -10.81
C GLU A 129 32.48 -1.86 -10.66
N ARG A 130 32.69 -0.90 -11.57
CA ARG A 130 31.80 0.26 -11.62
C ARG A 130 30.42 -0.21 -12.10
N PRO A 131 29.32 0.16 -11.40
CA PRO A 131 27.99 -0.23 -11.84
C PRO A 131 27.67 0.40 -13.20
N GLY A 132 27.75 -0.41 -14.26
CA GLY A 132 27.00 -0.14 -15.49
C GLY A 132 25.50 -0.15 -15.18
N GLY A 133 24.66 0.59 -15.89
CA GLY A 133 23.23 0.65 -15.56
C GLY A 133 22.60 1.98 -15.96
N ALA A 134 21.43 2.26 -15.38
CA ALA A 134 20.73 3.52 -15.62
C ALA A 134 21.51 4.73 -15.08
N SER A 135 21.23 5.91 -15.64
CA SER A 135 21.73 7.17 -15.10
C SER A 135 21.01 7.54 -13.80
N LEU A 136 21.59 8.46 -13.02
CA LEU A 136 20.97 9.00 -11.81
C LEU A 136 19.59 9.61 -12.10
N GLU A 137 19.47 10.33 -13.21
CA GLU A 137 18.23 11.00 -13.62
C GLU A 137 17.13 9.98 -13.92
N ALA A 138 17.46 8.91 -14.64
CA ALA A 138 16.51 7.84 -14.94
C ALA A 138 16.03 7.13 -13.67
N VAL A 139 16.93 6.82 -12.73
CA VAL A 139 16.59 6.21 -11.45
C VAL A 139 15.68 7.12 -10.63
N ARG A 140 15.99 8.43 -10.57
CA ARG A 140 15.15 9.43 -9.89
C ARG A 140 13.77 9.53 -10.52
N GLU A 141 13.69 9.51 -11.85
CA GLU A 141 12.41 9.53 -12.56
C GLU A 141 11.56 8.29 -12.21
N TRP A 142 12.16 7.10 -12.23
CA TRP A 142 11.43 5.88 -11.85
C TRP A 142 10.98 5.89 -10.38
N ALA A 143 11.83 6.37 -9.47
CA ALA A 143 11.46 6.53 -8.06
C ALA A 143 10.34 7.57 -7.87
N ALA A 144 10.34 8.65 -8.66
CA ALA A 144 9.30 9.68 -8.64
C ALA A 144 7.98 9.15 -9.20
N ASP A 145 8.02 8.39 -10.29
CA ASP A 145 6.87 7.69 -10.85
C ASP A 145 6.30 6.66 -9.86
N TRP A 146 7.18 5.89 -9.21
CA TRP A 146 6.78 4.96 -8.16
C TRP A 146 6.03 5.69 -7.04
N LYS A 147 6.59 6.79 -6.54
CA LYS A 147 5.99 7.65 -5.51
C LYS A 147 4.60 8.14 -5.95
N ARG A 148 4.50 8.67 -7.17
CA ARG A 148 3.24 9.15 -7.73
C ARG A 148 2.19 8.04 -7.82
N LEU A 149 2.58 6.84 -8.26
CA LEU A 149 1.66 5.71 -8.34
C LEU A 149 1.24 5.21 -6.95
N ASP A 150 2.11 5.32 -5.95
CA ASP A 150 1.81 4.97 -4.57
C ASP A 150 0.78 5.91 -3.94
N ILE A 151 0.80 7.21 -4.29
CA ILE A 151 -0.24 8.17 -3.87
C ILE A 151 -1.63 7.70 -4.27
N HIS A 152 -1.81 7.07 -5.44
CA HIS A 152 -3.11 6.53 -5.80
C HIS A 152 -3.53 5.37 -4.89
N ARG A 153 -2.61 4.50 -4.46
CA ARG A 153 -2.90 3.42 -3.49
C ARG A 153 -3.26 4.00 -2.12
N GLN A 154 -2.58 5.07 -1.71
CA GLN A 154 -2.90 5.83 -0.51
C GLN A 154 -4.31 6.40 -0.54
N LEU A 155 -4.69 7.04 -1.64
CA LEU A 155 -6.03 7.60 -1.80
C LEU A 155 -7.10 6.52 -1.66
N LEU A 156 -6.90 5.34 -2.26
CA LEU A 156 -7.80 4.20 -2.10
C LEU A 156 -7.91 3.75 -0.63
N ALA A 157 -6.79 3.65 0.08
CA ALA A 157 -6.77 3.27 1.49
C ALA A 157 -7.44 4.33 2.40
N TYR A 158 -7.21 5.63 2.16
CA TYR A 158 -7.88 6.71 2.90
C TYR A 158 -9.39 6.72 2.67
N LEU A 159 -9.83 6.54 1.42
CA LEU A 159 -11.24 6.46 1.10
C LEU A 159 -11.88 5.21 1.74
N ALA A 160 -11.17 4.08 1.75
CA ALA A 160 -11.62 2.87 2.42
C ALA A 160 -11.71 3.05 3.95
N ALA A 161 -10.74 3.73 4.57
CA ALA A 161 -10.79 4.07 5.99
C ALA A 161 -11.97 5.00 6.32
N GLY A 162 -12.21 6.02 5.49
CA GLY A 162 -13.36 6.90 5.63
C GLY A 162 -14.70 6.16 5.50
N ALA A 163 -14.82 5.28 4.50
CA ALA A 163 -15.99 4.43 4.34
C ALA A 163 -16.16 3.46 5.53
N GLY A 164 -15.09 2.83 6.00
CA GLY A 164 -15.11 1.95 7.18
C GLY A 164 -15.55 2.69 8.45
N LEU A 165 -15.08 3.93 8.65
CA LEU A 165 -15.53 4.78 9.76
C LEU A 165 -17.03 5.08 9.66
N MET A 166 -17.52 5.42 8.46
CA MET A 166 -18.94 5.65 8.24
C MET A 166 -19.78 4.39 8.49
N ALA A 167 -19.28 3.21 8.13
CA ALA A 167 -19.93 1.95 8.43
C ALA A 167 -20.08 1.74 9.95
N VAL A 168 -19.01 1.96 10.72
CA VAL A 168 -19.02 1.88 12.20
C VAL A 168 -20.05 2.85 12.80
N LEU A 169 -20.10 4.09 12.31
CA LEU A 169 -21.04 5.10 12.82
C LEU A 169 -22.51 4.82 12.46
N ARG A 170 -22.77 3.91 11.52
CA ARG A 170 -24.11 3.56 11.01
C ARG A 170 -24.54 2.14 11.39
N SER A 171 -23.72 1.40 12.13
CA SER A 171 -23.94 0.02 12.60
C SER A 171 -24.62 -0.06 13.97
#